data_AF-A0A9E2KMG3-F1
#
_entry.id   AF-A0A9E2KMG3-F1
#
_cell.length_a   1.000
_cell.length_b   1.000
_cell.length_c   1.000
_cell.angle_alpha   90.00
_cell.angle_beta   90.00
_cell.angle_gamma   90.00
#
_symmetry.space_group_name_H-M   'P 1'
#
loop_
_entity.id
_entity.type
_entity.pdbx_description
1 polymer ?
#
loop_
_entity_poly.entity_id
_entity_poly.type
_entity_poly.pdbx_seq_one_letter_code
_entity_poly.pdbx_strand_id
1 'polypeptide(L)'
;MIAIELEPLLLNQSGKYYCLYTYQNAWDPIKKRSRRVKNSMKKAGHIIVPGQKEGEVKWQDWFIARHPELKSVKTVRRGRGKFEFLPPATPPTSSTTTPQRRCLKAPVRPMC
;
A
#
# COMPACT_ATOMS: atom_id res chain seq x y z
N MET A 1 -1.48 -2.28 12.00
CA MET A 1 -1.80 -1.44 10.83
C MET A 1 -0.76 -1.75 9.77
N ILE A 2 -1.17 -2.13 8.56
CA ILE A 2 -0.21 -2.41 7.48
C ILE A 2 0.21 -1.05 6.92
N ALA A 3 1.50 -0.74 7.01
CA ALA A 3 2.07 0.48 6.46
C ALA A 3 2.73 0.13 5.11
N ILE A 4 1.98 0.27 4.02
CA ILE A 4 2.52 0.11 2.67
C ILE A 4 3.12 1.45 2.26
N GLU A 5 4.42 1.47 2.01
CA GLU A 5 5.09 2.66 1.49
C GLU A 5 4.78 2.79 -0.01
N LEU A 6 4.02 3.82 -0.36
CA LEU A 6 3.64 4.12 -1.74
C LEU A 6 4.50 5.26 -2.29
N GLU A 7 4.79 5.19 -3.60
CA GLU A 7 5.32 6.33 -4.34
C GLU A 7 4.43 7.58 -4.16
N PRO A 8 4.97 8.80 -4.26
CA PRO A 8 4.18 10.00 -4.15
C PRO A 8 3.14 10.07 -5.27
N LEU A 9 1.87 10.12 -4.87
CA LEU A 9 0.73 10.17 -5.78
C LEU A 9 0.12 11.57 -5.84
N LEU A 10 -0.15 12.02 -7.05
CA LEU A 10 -0.90 13.22 -7.34
C LEU A 10 -2.37 12.87 -7.55
N LEU A 11 -3.25 13.49 -6.76
CA LEU A 11 -4.69 13.43 -7.01
C LEU A 11 -5.07 14.49 -8.03
N ASN A 12 -5.73 14.08 -9.11
CA ASN A 12 -6.30 15.00 -10.09
C ASN A 12 -7.72 14.60 -10.47
N GLN A 13 -8.59 15.58 -10.68
CA GLN A 13 -9.95 15.33 -11.12
C GLN A 13 -9.96 15.02 -12.62
N SER A 14 -10.64 13.95 -13.00
CA SER A 14 -10.83 13.53 -14.39
C SER A 14 -12.31 13.25 -14.61
N GLY A 15 -13.03 14.26 -15.10
CA GLY A 15 -14.49 14.21 -15.22
C GLY A 15 -15.16 14.05 -13.85
N LYS A 16 -15.92 12.97 -13.68
CA LYS A 16 -16.68 12.68 -12.45
C LYS A 16 -15.84 12.04 -11.34
N TYR A 17 -14.67 11.51 -11.66
CA TYR A 17 -13.84 10.76 -10.72
C TYR A 17 -12.55 11.51 -10.36
N TYR A 18 -12.03 11.23 -9.18
CA TYR A 18 -10.67 11.63 -8.81
C TYR A 18 -9.69 10.49 -9.12
N CYS A 19 -8.74 10.76 -10.01
CA CYS A 19 -7.71 9.84 -10.43
C CYS A 19 -6.40 10.10 -9.66
N LEU A 20 -5.68 9.03 -9.37
CA LEU A 20 -4.35 9.06 -8.77
C LEU A 20 -3.32 8.82 -9.84
N TYR A 21 -2.29 9.66 -9.85
CA TYR A 21 -1.20 9.57 -10.80
C TYR A 21 0.14 9.53 -10.07
N THR A 22 1.05 8.66 -10.52
CA THR A 22 2.46 8.77 -10.15
C THR A 22 3.05 10.02 -10.80
N TYR A 23 4.07 10.60 -10.20
CA TYR A 23 4.84 11.67 -10.81
C TYR A 23 6.28 11.61 -10.35
N GLN A 24 7.18 12.13 -11.17
CA GLN A 24 8.56 12.34 -10.77
C GLN A 24 8.87 13.84 -10.73
N ASN A 25 9.59 14.24 -9.69
CA ASN A 25 10.14 15.58 -9.58
C ASN A 25 11.61 15.56 -9.93
N ALA A 26 12.05 16.52 -10.73
CA ALA A 26 13.45 16.82 -10.98
C ALA A 26 13.76 18.23 -10.51
N TRP A 27 15.00 18.47 -10.10
CA TRP A 27 15.48 19.81 -9.77
C TRP A 27 15.76 20.59 -11.06
N ASP A 28 15.21 21.79 -11.19
CA ASP A 28 15.51 22.71 -12.30
C ASP A 28 16.62 23.66 -11.83
N PRO A 29 17.89 23.46 -12.26
CA PRO A 29 19.02 24.24 -11.74
C PRO A 29 18.97 25.70 -12.18
N ILE A 30 18.32 25.99 -13.31
CA ILE A 30 18.20 27.35 -13.86
C ILE A 30 17.20 28.16 -13.04
N LYS A 31 16.03 27.58 -12.80
CA LYS A 31 14.94 28.25 -12.08
C LYS A 31 15.01 28.05 -10.56
N LYS A 32 16.05 27.35 -10.06
CA LYS A 32 16.28 27.00 -8.65
C LYS A 32 15.02 26.47 -7.95
N ARG A 33 14.26 25.61 -8.62
CA ARG A 33 13.00 25.06 -8.09
C ARG A 33 12.78 23.63 -8.54
N SER A 34 12.00 22.87 -7.78
CA SER A 34 11.53 21.56 -8.22
C SER A 34 10.55 21.70 -9.40
N ARG A 35 10.70 20.87 -10.43
CA ARG A 35 9.79 20.77 -11.57
C ARG A 35 9.32 19.33 -11.73
N ARG A 36 8.03 19.13 -12.03
CA ARG A 36 7.52 17.83 -12.46
C ARG A 36 8.09 17.47 -13.83
N VAL A 37 8.67 16.28 -13.95
CA VAL A 37 9.20 15.76 -15.21
C VAL A 37 8.04 15.59 -16.19
N LYS A 38 8.13 16.23 -17.36
CA LYS A 38 7.11 16.09 -18.41
C LYS A 38 7.00 14.61 -18.81
N ASN A 39 5.78 14.14 -19.03
CA ASN A 39 5.49 12.74 -19.39
C ASN A 39 5.80 11.66 -18.34
N SER A 40 6.12 12.03 -17.09
CA SER A 40 6.28 11.08 -15.98
C SER A 40 4.95 10.66 -15.34
N MET A 41 3.85 11.31 -15.71
CA MET A 41 2.55 11.16 -15.07
C MET A 41 1.81 9.93 -15.62
N LYS A 42 1.68 8.89 -14.80
CA LYS A 42 0.96 7.66 -15.16
C LYS A 42 -0.18 7.41 -14.19
N LYS A 43 -1.35 7.02 -14.69
CA LYS A 43 -2.54 6.77 -13.86
C LYS A 43 -2.37 5.49 -13.06
N ALA A 44 -2.17 5.63 -11.75
CA ALA A 44 -2.02 4.52 -10.82
C ALA A 44 -3.37 3.93 -10.37
N GLY A 45 -4.39 4.79 -10.24
CA GLY A 45 -5.69 4.36 -9.75
C GLY A 45 -6.74 5.47 -9.82
N HIS A 46 -7.91 5.21 -9.24
CA HIS A 46 -8.96 6.22 -9.09
C HIS A 46 -9.83 5.91 -7.87
N ILE A 47 -10.46 6.95 -7.34
CA ILE A 47 -11.47 6.83 -6.28
C ILE A 47 -12.77 6.35 -6.91
N ILE A 48 -13.37 5.33 -6.29
CA ILE A 48 -14.58 4.66 -6.79
C ILE A 48 -15.79 5.60 -6.67
N VAL A 49 -15.85 6.40 -5.60
CA VAL A 49 -16.95 7.33 -5.35
C VAL A 49 -16.79 8.60 -6.21
N PRO A 50 -17.74 8.91 -7.11
CA PRO A 50 -17.66 10.10 -7.95
C PRO A 50 -17.81 11.38 -7.11
N GLY A 51 -17.09 12.44 -7.49
CA GLY A 51 -17.15 13.74 -6.81
C GLY A 51 -16.45 13.81 -5.45
N GLN A 52 -16.03 12.67 -4.87
CA GLN A 52 -15.36 12.61 -3.58
C GLN A 52 -13.85 12.47 -3.71
N LYS A 53 -13.12 13.28 -2.92
CA LYS A 53 -11.65 13.20 -2.80
C LYS A 53 -11.22 12.08 -1.85
N GLU A 54 -12.14 11.53 -1.07
CA GLU A 54 -11.90 10.51 -0.07
C GLU A 54 -12.77 9.29 -0.37
N GLY A 55 -12.27 8.11 -0.03
CA GLY A 55 -12.98 6.86 -0.28
C GLY A 55 -12.07 5.74 -0.77
N GLU A 56 -12.70 4.65 -1.17
CA GLU A 56 -12.01 3.46 -1.65
C GLU A 56 -11.32 3.71 -2.99
N VAL A 57 -10.08 3.25 -3.10
CA VAL A 57 -9.23 3.42 -4.28
C VAL A 57 -9.17 2.11 -5.06
N LYS A 58 -9.51 2.19 -6.34
CA LYS A 58 -9.29 1.11 -7.30
C LYS A 58 -7.98 1.35 -8.06
N TRP A 59 -7.01 0.48 -7.81
CA TRP A 59 -5.70 0.49 -8.44
C TRP A 59 -5.73 -0.14 -9.85
N GLN A 60 -4.80 0.30 -10.71
CA GLN A 60 -4.56 -0.30 -12.02
C GLN A 60 -3.59 -1.47 -11.93
N ASP A 61 -3.71 -2.43 -12.84
CA ASP A 61 -2.95 -3.69 -12.83
C ASP A 61 -1.43 -3.48 -12.81
N TRP A 62 -0.93 -2.48 -13.56
CA TRP A 62 0.51 -2.18 -13.60
C TRP A 62 1.04 -1.67 -12.24
N PHE A 63 0.21 -0.98 -11.47
CA PHE A 63 0.57 -0.46 -10.15
C PHE A 63 0.52 -1.57 -9.11
N ILE A 64 -0.49 -2.42 -9.22
CA ILE A 64 -0.62 -3.65 -8.43
C ILE A 64 0.54 -4.61 -8.69
N ALA A 65 1.06 -4.70 -9.92
CA ALA A 65 2.21 -5.53 -10.24
C ALA A 65 3.49 -5.08 -9.51
N ARG A 66 3.63 -3.77 -9.22
CA ARG A 66 4.73 -3.25 -8.38
C ARG A 66 4.48 -3.44 -6.89
N HIS A 67 3.22 -3.36 -6.47
CA HIS A 67 2.80 -3.50 -5.08
C HIS A 67 1.73 -4.60 -4.96
N PRO A 68 2.14 -5.89 -5.00
CA PRO A 68 1.19 -7.00 -4.98
C PRO A 68 0.34 -7.05 -3.70
N GLU A 69 0.81 -6.45 -2.61
CA GLU A 69 0.09 -6.29 -1.34
C GLU A 69 -1.27 -5.57 -1.52
N LEU A 70 -1.36 -4.66 -2.50
CA LEU A 70 -2.59 -3.92 -2.79
C LEU A 70 -3.71 -4.82 -3.36
N LYS A 71 -3.41 -6.04 -3.83
CA LYS A 71 -4.44 -6.99 -4.29
C LYS A 71 -5.30 -7.49 -3.15
N SER A 72 -4.66 -7.76 -2.01
CA SER A 72 -5.30 -8.42 -0.88
C SER A 72 -5.86 -7.41 0.13
N VAL A 73 -5.54 -6.12 -0.01
CA VAL A 73 -5.82 -5.10 0.99
C VAL A 73 -6.78 -4.06 0.43
N LYS A 74 -7.80 -3.69 1.20
CA LYS A 74 -8.69 -2.58 0.82
C LYS A 74 -7.98 -1.26 1.11
N THR A 75 -7.83 -0.42 0.09
CA THR A 75 -7.18 0.89 0.24
C THR A 75 -8.21 2.00 0.28
N VAL A 76 -8.24 2.76 1.36
CA VAL A 76 -9.11 3.92 1.53
C VAL A 76 -8.27 5.17 1.65
N ARG A 77 -8.52 6.16 0.80
CA ARG A 77 -7.90 7.48 0.92
C ARG A 77 -8.69 8.33 1.89
N ARG A 78 -8.03 8.82 2.95
CA ARG A 78 -8.56 9.77 3.93
C ARG A 78 -8.10 11.19 3.64
N GLY A 79 -8.71 12.14 4.34
CA GLY A 79 -8.33 13.55 4.35
C GLY A 79 -6.84 13.77 4.56
N ARG A 80 -6.32 14.85 3.95
CA ARG A 80 -4.89 15.20 3.90
C ARG A 80 -3.99 14.25 3.12
N GLY A 81 -4.57 13.35 2.30
CA GLY A 81 -3.79 12.49 1.40
C GLY A 81 -3.17 11.26 2.07
N LYS A 82 -3.68 10.87 3.25
CA LYS A 82 -3.28 9.64 3.91
C LYS A 82 -4.03 8.45 3.29
N PHE A 83 -3.34 7.32 3.16
CA PHE A 83 -3.94 6.06 2.74
C PHE A 83 -4.03 5.13 3.94
N GLU A 84 -5.23 4.63 4.19
CA GLU A 84 -5.50 3.60 5.17
C GLU A 84 -5.66 2.26 4.44
N PHE A 85 -4.89 1.29 4.90
CA PHE A 85 -4.87 -0.07 4.37
C PHE A 85 -5.63 -0.97 5.34
N LEU A 86 -6.85 -1.34 4.97
CA LEU A 86 -7.65 -2.27 5.73
C LEU A 86 -7.23 -3.70 5.36
N PRO A 87 -6.91 -4.55 6.35
CA PRO A 87 -6.56 -5.94 6.07
C PRO A 87 -7.72 -6.61 5.33
N PRO A 88 -7.43 -7.61 4.47
CA PRO A 88 -8.47 -8.49 3.97
C PRO A 88 -9.21 -9.04 5.18
N ALA A 89 -10.54 -9.12 5.11
CA ALA A 89 -11.34 -9.79 6.11
C ALA A 89 -10.96 -11.29 6.10
N THR A 90 -9.88 -11.65 6.79
CA THR A 90 -9.59 -13.03 7.10
C THR A 90 -10.58 -13.46 8.18
N PRO A 91 -11.34 -14.57 8.00
CA PRO A 91 -11.74 -15.32 9.18
C PRO A 91 -10.46 -15.68 9.97
N PRO A 92 -10.50 -15.73 11.31
CA PRO A 92 -9.29 -15.87 12.11
C PRO A 92 -8.68 -17.25 11.87
N THR A 93 -7.48 -17.33 11.29
CA THR A 93 -6.70 -18.56 11.40
C THR A 93 -5.20 -18.27 11.44
N SER A 94 -4.68 -18.48 12.66
CA SER A 94 -3.33 -18.90 13.03
C SER A 94 -2.14 -18.02 12.62
N SER A 95 -1.77 -17.14 13.55
CA SER A 95 -0.38 -17.05 13.98
C SER A 95 0.12 -18.40 14.54
N THR A 96 1.45 -18.53 14.67
CA THR A 96 2.27 -19.63 15.28
C THR A 96 2.87 -20.54 14.21
N THR A 97 4.19 -20.55 13.98
CA THR A 97 5.15 -21.15 14.92
C THR A 97 6.60 -20.74 14.60
N THR A 98 7.23 -20.07 15.56
CA THR A 98 8.68 -20.01 15.79
C THR A 98 9.34 -21.40 15.69
N PRO A 99 10.42 -21.63 14.91
CA PRO A 99 11.23 -22.81 15.09
C PRO A 99 12.53 -22.42 15.79
N GLN A 100 12.61 -22.47 17.11
CA GLN A 100 13.92 -22.62 17.78
C GLN A 100 13.85 -23.53 19.00
N ARG A 101 14.70 -24.57 18.91
CA ARG A 101 15.23 -25.48 19.93
C ARG A 101 14.23 -26.34 20.72
N ARG A 102 13.95 -27.49 20.10
CA ARG A 102 13.76 -28.75 20.80
C ARG A 102 15.08 -29.17 21.48
N CYS A 103 15.17 -29.04 22.80
CA CYS A 103 16.05 -29.86 23.65
C CYS A 103 15.43 -29.95 25.05
N LEU A 104 14.46 -30.84 25.20
CA LEU A 104 14.14 -31.44 26.50
C LEU A 104 14.40 -32.94 26.35
N LYS A 105 15.52 -33.40 26.92
CA LYS A 105 15.73 -34.82 27.23
C LYS A 105 15.92 -34.93 28.74
N ALA A 106 14.86 -35.39 29.39
CA ALA A 106 14.80 -36.23 30.58
C ALA A 106 13.30 -36.36 30.91
N PRO A 107 12.78 -37.45 31.50
CA PRO A 107 13.49 -38.24 32.51
C PRO A 107 13.16 -39.76 32.58
N VAL A 108 13.82 -40.38 33.56
CA VAL A 108 13.49 -41.62 34.32
C VAL A 108 13.71 -43.00 33.67
N ARG A 109 14.58 -43.77 34.34
CA ARG A 109 14.24 -45.14 34.74
C ARG A 109 14.52 -45.36 36.24
N PRO A 110 13.80 -46.28 36.90
CA PRO A 110 13.68 -46.39 38.34
C PRO A 110 14.62 -47.44 38.98
N MET A 111 14.81 -47.30 40.30
CA MET A 111 15.01 -48.32 41.36
C MET A 111 15.91 -49.54 41.07
N CYS A 112 17.04 -49.60 41.78
CA CYS A 112 17.32 -50.61 42.81
C CYS A 112 18.00 -49.89 43.98
#